data_AF-A0A8T7FRE8-F1
#
_entry.id   AF-A0A8T7FRE8-F1
#
_cell.length_a   1.000
_cell.length_b   1.000
_cell.length_c   1.000
_cell.angle_alpha   90.00
_cell.angle_beta   90.00
_cell.angle_gamma   90.00
#
_symmetry.space_group_name_H-M   'P 1'
#
loop_
_entity.id
_entity.type
_entity.pdbx_description
1 polymer ?
#
loop_
_entity_poly.entity_id
_entity_poly.type
_entity_poly.pdbx_seq_one_letter_code
_entity_poly.pdbx_strand_id
1 'polypeptide(L)'
;MPPQQRHLFPGRIRAALKAYHEHQAVHAPEMLTPLEPDESGKFRFERHDEGSLAYSFTYGGAAFFVLDTRTMRVKGREPSLLSEGQWKVLQEWLAEVNDLYPVKFLVSSGTILHPFWLDFTRDRWTGFPAERERLLEFLAVHEIEGLRILTGDLHSAHAVSAELRCPSGRRIPIWEFCSTPFEQTSMFISNTYHPLFSKWIGNQRRLFRQTGQNFGVVRVDFDSSPPRVTFSLRYNRDDWKTLPPVDTA
;
A
#
# COMPACT_ATOMS: atom_id res chain seq x y z
N MET A 1 26.63 9.56 3.38
CA MET A 1 26.93 9.75 1.95
C MET A 1 28.15 10.65 1.77
N PRO A 2 29.14 10.22 0.96
CA PRO A 2 30.24 11.07 0.52
C PRO A 2 29.73 12.38 -0.13
N PRO A 3 30.44 13.51 0.02
CA PRO A 3 30.03 14.80 -0.55
C PRO A 3 29.75 14.74 -2.06
N GLN A 4 30.44 13.89 -2.82
CA GLN A 4 30.25 13.74 -4.27
C GLN A 4 28.87 13.15 -4.65
N GLN A 5 28.15 12.52 -3.70
CA GLN A 5 26.81 11.96 -3.92
C GLN A 5 25.69 12.92 -3.51
N ARG A 6 26.02 14.11 -2.99
CA ARG A 6 25.02 15.09 -2.51
C ARG A 6 24.43 15.96 -3.61
N HIS A 7 24.95 15.88 -4.84
CA HIS A 7 24.48 16.67 -5.97
C HIS A 7 23.96 15.74 -7.07
N LEU A 8 22.63 15.66 -7.16
CA LEU A 8 21.94 15.01 -8.27
C LEU A 8 21.97 15.98 -9.45
N PHE A 9 22.92 15.80 -10.37
CA PHE A 9 22.98 16.61 -11.59
C PHE A 9 21.73 16.35 -12.46
N PRO A 10 21.21 17.36 -13.19
CA PRO A 10 20.00 17.20 -14.00
C PRO A 10 20.05 16.03 -15.00
N GLY A 11 21.23 15.72 -15.54
CA GLY A 11 21.42 14.55 -16.42
C GLY A 11 21.21 13.21 -15.70
N ARG A 12 21.66 13.10 -14.44
CA ARG A 12 21.52 11.89 -13.63
C ARG A 12 20.08 11.72 -13.14
N ILE A 13 19.39 12.82 -12.82
CA ILE A 13 17.96 12.84 -12.53
C ILE A 13 17.17 12.36 -13.76
N ARG A 14 17.46 12.91 -14.95
CA ARG A 14 16.80 12.49 -16.19
C ARG A 14 17.05 11.02 -16.51
N ALA A 15 18.28 10.53 -16.35
CA ALA A 15 18.58 9.11 -16.55
C ALA A 15 17.85 8.21 -15.55
N ALA A 16 17.75 8.62 -14.28
CA ALA A 16 17.01 7.88 -13.26
C ALA A 16 15.49 7.88 -13.55
N LEU A 17 14.92 9.02 -13.94
CA LEU A 17 13.53 9.12 -14.37
C LEU A 17 13.27 8.28 -15.61
N LYS A 18 14.17 8.29 -16.61
CA LYS A 18 14.07 7.45 -17.81
C LYS A 18 14.12 5.96 -17.48
N ALA A 19 15.10 5.52 -16.68
CA ALA A 19 15.19 4.14 -16.24
C ALA A 19 13.97 3.71 -15.40
N TYR A 20 13.45 4.60 -14.56
CA TYR A 20 12.21 4.38 -13.82
C TYR A 20 11.01 4.25 -14.78
N HIS A 21 10.86 5.15 -15.76
CA HIS A 21 9.80 5.09 -16.76
C HIS A 21 9.89 3.82 -17.61
N GLU A 22 11.10 3.41 -18.03
CA GLU A 22 11.31 2.16 -18.78
C GLU A 22 10.95 0.94 -17.94
N HIS A 23 11.35 0.91 -16.66
CA HIS A 23 10.93 -0.14 -15.73
C HIS A 23 9.41 -0.16 -15.55
N GLN A 24 8.78 1.00 -15.33
CA GLN A 24 7.33 1.11 -15.23
C GLN A 24 6.65 0.61 -16.51
N ALA A 25 7.12 1.02 -17.69
CA ALA A 25 6.56 0.60 -18.98
C ALA A 25 6.64 -0.93 -19.19
N VAL A 26 7.70 -1.58 -18.72
CA VAL A 26 7.85 -3.06 -18.81
C VAL A 26 6.89 -3.79 -17.85
N HIS A 27 6.55 -3.19 -16.71
CA HIS A 27 5.78 -3.83 -15.65
C HIS A 27 4.32 -3.34 -15.50
N ALA A 28 3.95 -2.26 -16.19
CA ALA A 28 2.63 -1.63 -16.17
C ALA A 28 1.98 -1.45 -17.57
N PRO A 29 2.20 -2.30 -18.59
CA PRO A 29 1.98 -1.87 -19.98
C PRO A 29 0.51 -1.59 -20.37
N GLU A 30 -0.50 -2.05 -19.64
CA GLU A 30 -1.90 -1.92 -20.11
C GLU A 30 -2.94 -1.59 -19.03
N MET A 31 -2.56 -1.46 -17.75
CA MET A 31 -3.59 -1.27 -16.72
C MET A 31 -4.05 0.18 -16.59
N LEU A 32 -3.19 1.19 -16.80
CA LEU A 32 -3.56 2.61 -16.80
C LEU A 32 -2.67 3.38 -17.78
N THR A 33 -3.26 4.35 -18.48
CA THR A 33 -2.70 5.09 -19.61
C THR A 33 -1.37 5.76 -19.24
N PRO A 34 -0.33 5.78 -20.12
CA PRO A 34 0.86 6.58 -19.88
C PRO A 34 0.48 8.04 -19.56
N LEU A 35 1.19 8.68 -18.64
CA LEU A 35 1.05 10.12 -18.45
C LEU A 35 1.46 10.81 -19.74
N GLU A 36 0.53 11.53 -20.37
CA GLU A 36 0.79 12.30 -21.58
C GLU A 36 1.07 13.76 -21.19
N PRO A 37 2.18 14.36 -21.65
CA PRO A 37 2.42 15.78 -21.46
C PRO A 37 1.51 16.62 -22.38
N ASP A 38 1.21 17.85 -21.98
CA ASP A 38 0.54 18.82 -22.84
C ASP A 38 1.43 19.23 -24.03
N GLU A 39 0.89 20.02 -24.96
CA GLU A 39 1.60 20.50 -26.15
C GLU A 39 2.91 21.24 -25.84
N SER A 40 3.11 21.71 -24.60
CA SER A 40 4.33 22.36 -24.11
C SER A 40 5.34 21.40 -23.46
N GLY A 41 5.05 20.09 -23.45
CA GLY A 41 5.86 19.08 -22.80
C GLY A 41 5.68 19.02 -21.28
N LYS A 42 4.62 19.64 -20.72
CA LYS A 42 4.34 19.64 -19.27
C LYS A 42 3.25 18.65 -18.93
N PHE A 43 3.48 17.85 -17.90
CA PHE A 43 2.43 17.02 -17.30
C PHE A 43 1.44 17.93 -16.55
N ARG A 44 0.16 17.86 -16.95
CA ARG A 44 -0.96 18.37 -16.16
C ARG A 44 -1.60 17.18 -15.47
N PHE A 45 -1.97 17.39 -14.21
CA PHE A 45 -2.61 16.37 -13.38
C PHE A 45 -3.96 16.91 -12.92
N GLU A 46 -5.01 16.50 -13.60
CA GLU A 46 -6.39 16.71 -13.24
C GLU A 46 -6.97 15.44 -12.62
N ARG A 47 -7.98 15.60 -11.76
CA ARG A 47 -8.59 14.49 -11.02
C ARG A 47 -9.17 13.40 -11.92
N HIS A 48 -9.55 13.78 -13.14
CA HIS A 48 -10.16 12.89 -14.13
C HIS A 48 -9.15 12.25 -15.07
N ASP A 49 -7.86 12.56 -14.94
CA ASP A 49 -6.85 11.96 -15.80
C ASP A 49 -6.74 10.46 -15.51
N GLU A 50 -6.64 9.68 -16.57
CA GLU A 50 -6.52 8.23 -16.50
C GLU A 50 -5.10 7.77 -16.12
N GLY A 51 -4.13 8.68 -16.16
CA GLY A 51 -2.73 8.34 -16.00
C GLY A 51 -2.35 7.92 -14.58
N SER A 52 -1.58 6.83 -14.48
CA SER A 52 -1.13 6.27 -13.21
C SER A 52 0.05 5.34 -13.43
N LEU A 53 0.91 5.21 -12.41
CA LEU A 53 2.00 4.23 -12.38
C LEU A 53 1.60 2.95 -11.64
N ALA A 54 0.30 2.73 -11.40
CA ALA A 54 -0.19 1.51 -10.80
C ALA A 54 -0.12 0.35 -11.80
N TYR A 55 0.12 -0.85 -11.27
CA TYR A 55 0.19 -2.07 -12.07
C TYR A 55 -0.22 -3.27 -11.24
N SER A 56 -0.58 -4.36 -11.92
CA SER A 56 -0.83 -5.64 -11.29
C SER A 56 0.04 -6.73 -11.90
N PHE A 57 0.28 -7.78 -11.14
CA PHE A 57 0.97 -8.98 -11.62
C PHE A 57 0.57 -10.17 -10.76
N THR A 58 0.96 -11.36 -11.19
CA THR A 58 0.72 -12.59 -10.45
C THR A 58 2.05 -13.30 -10.20
N TYR A 59 2.14 -14.02 -9.08
CA TYR A 59 3.30 -14.83 -8.76
C TYR A 59 2.86 -16.06 -7.95
N GLY A 60 3.07 -17.24 -8.52
CA GLY A 60 2.49 -18.48 -7.99
C GLY A 60 0.96 -18.37 -7.95
N GLY A 61 0.34 -18.74 -6.83
CA GLY A 61 -1.10 -18.63 -6.61
C GLY A 61 -1.57 -17.29 -6.01
N ALA A 62 -0.75 -16.23 -6.05
CA ALA A 62 -1.10 -14.92 -5.51
C ALA A 62 -1.18 -13.84 -6.59
N ALA A 63 -2.16 -12.94 -6.44
CA ALA A 63 -2.31 -11.75 -7.26
C ALA A 63 -1.86 -10.50 -6.49
N PHE A 64 -1.24 -9.56 -7.20
CA PHE A 64 -0.70 -8.32 -6.63
C PHE A 64 -1.23 -7.13 -7.39
N PHE A 65 -1.68 -6.10 -6.68
CA PHE A 65 -1.95 -4.78 -7.24
C PHE A 65 -1.12 -3.74 -6.51
N VAL A 66 -0.27 -3.04 -7.24
CA VAL A 66 0.60 -2.00 -6.73
C VAL A 66 0.00 -0.64 -7.05
N LEU A 67 -0.39 0.08 -6.01
CA LEU A 67 -1.02 1.39 -6.13
C LEU A 67 0.02 2.49 -6.37
N ASP A 68 -0.30 3.40 -7.27
CA ASP A 68 0.29 4.73 -7.29
C ASP A 68 -0.52 5.66 -6.39
N THR A 69 0.04 6.07 -5.25
CA THR A 69 -0.61 7.01 -4.32
C THR A 69 0.09 8.37 -4.29
N ARG A 70 0.91 8.67 -5.31
CA ARG A 70 1.77 9.86 -5.35
C ARG A 70 1.51 10.73 -6.56
N THR A 71 1.40 10.15 -7.75
CA THR A 71 1.30 10.90 -9.02
C THR A 71 0.04 11.76 -9.06
N MET A 72 -1.12 11.15 -8.80
CA MET A 72 -2.43 11.80 -8.93
C MET A 72 -2.92 12.45 -7.63
N ARG A 73 -2.02 12.59 -6.64
CA ARG A 73 -2.39 13.06 -5.31
C ARG A 73 -2.55 14.57 -5.29
N VAL A 74 -3.79 15.03 -5.14
CA VAL A 74 -4.18 16.44 -5.03
C VAL A 74 -4.64 16.75 -3.61
N LYS A 75 -4.05 17.77 -2.97
CA LYS A 75 -4.52 18.32 -1.68
C LYS A 75 -5.33 19.60 -1.94
N GLY A 76 -6.39 19.85 -1.19
CA GLY A 76 -7.17 21.08 -1.32
C GLY A 76 -8.66 20.90 -1.01
N ARG A 77 -9.50 21.66 -1.72
CA ARG A 77 -10.97 21.62 -1.57
C ARG A 77 -11.57 20.27 -1.96
N GLU A 78 -11.02 19.65 -3.00
CA GLU A 78 -11.39 18.32 -3.47
C GLU A 78 -10.17 17.40 -3.39
N PRO A 79 -9.84 16.88 -2.20
CA PRO A 79 -8.66 16.05 -2.03
C PRO A 79 -8.87 14.70 -2.74
N SER A 80 -7.84 14.28 -3.48
CA SER A 80 -7.81 12.98 -4.14
C SER A 80 -6.43 12.34 -4.01
N LEU A 81 -6.37 11.04 -3.74
CA LEU A 81 -5.16 10.24 -3.59
C LEU A 81 -4.89 9.42 -4.85
N LEU A 82 -5.94 8.80 -5.40
CA LEU A 82 -5.92 8.05 -6.66
C LEU A 82 -6.79 8.77 -7.70
N SER A 83 -6.43 8.70 -8.98
CA SER A 83 -7.33 9.16 -10.03
C SER A 83 -8.56 8.26 -10.18
N GLU A 84 -9.62 8.78 -10.80
CA GLU A 84 -10.81 7.97 -11.10
C GLU A 84 -10.50 6.80 -12.06
N GLY A 85 -9.54 6.98 -12.98
CA GLY A 85 -9.04 5.89 -13.83
C GLY A 85 -8.44 4.75 -13.00
N GLN A 86 -7.54 5.08 -12.06
CA GLN A 86 -6.96 4.08 -11.17
C GLN A 86 -7.98 3.40 -10.27
N TRP A 87 -8.99 4.14 -9.80
CA TRP A 87 -10.10 3.57 -9.04
C TRP A 87 -10.87 2.53 -9.83
N LYS A 88 -11.24 2.83 -11.08
CA LYS A 88 -11.97 1.90 -11.93
C LYS A 88 -11.21 0.57 -12.09
N VAL A 89 -9.93 0.65 -12.43
CA VAL A 89 -9.09 -0.52 -12.68
C VAL A 89 -8.81 -1.31 -11.40
N LEU A 90 -8.62 -0.63 -10.27
CA LEU A 90 -8.51 -1.29 -8.97
C LEU A 90 -9.79 -2.08 -8.63
N GLN A 91 -10.96 -1.50 -8.87
CA GLN A 91 -12.24 -2.13 -8.59
C GLN A 91 -12.51 -3.33 -9.50
N GLU A 92 -12.23 -3.19 -10.80
CA GLU A 92 -12.31 -4.28 -11.78
C GLU A 92 -11.35 -5.42 -11.40
N TRP A 93 -10.09 -5.11 -11.09
CA TRP A 93 -9.11 -6.10 -10.66
C TRP A 93 -9.55 -6.80 -9.37
N LEU A 94 -10.00 -6.07 -8.35
CA LEU A 94 -10.45 -6.65 -7.07
C LEU A 94 -11.61 -7.63 -7.29
N ALA A 95 -12.57 -7.28 -8.14
CA ALA A 95 -13.69 -8.15 -8.49
C ALA A 95 -13.22 -9.39 -9.26
N GLU A 96 -12.36 -9.22 -10.26
CA GLU A 96 -11.82 -10.31 -11.07
C GLU A 96 -11.02 -11.30 -10.23
N VAL A 97 -10.08 -10.81 -9.42
CA VAL A 97 -9.22 -11.69 -8.64
C VAL A 97 -9.95 -12.35 -7.47
N ASN A 98 -11.15 -11.86 -7.09
CA ASN A 98 -11.87 -12.37 -5.91
C ASN A 98 -12.04 -13.88 -5.95
N ASP A 99 -12.55 -14.38 -7.07
CA ASP A 99 -12.84 -15.79 -7.29
C ASP A 99 -11.66 -16.57 -7.88
N LEU A 100 -10.67 -15.87 -8.45
CA LEU A 100 -9.55 -16.52 -9.16
C LEU A 100 -8.33 -16.81 -8.30
N TYR A 101 -8.07 -15.98 -7.27
CA TYR A 101 -6.85 -16.09 -6.46
C TYR A 101 -7.19 -16.19 -4.97
N PRO A 102 -6.74 -17.25 -4.27
CA PRO A 102 -6.99 -17.42 -2.84
C PRO A 102 -6.20 -16.42 -1.98
N VAL A 103 -5.14 -15.82 -2.52
CA VAL A 103 -4.31 -14.82 -1.84
C VAL A 103 -4.13 -13.61 -2.73
N LYS A 104 -4.36 -12.42 -2.16
CA LYS A 104 -4.25 -11.14 -2.85
C LYS A 104 -3.41 -10.17 -2.04
N PHE A 105 -2.59 -9.38 -2.72
CA PHE A 105 -1.81 -8.32 -2.11
C PHE A 105 -2.13 -6.98 -2.73
N LEU A 106 -2.62 -6.05 -1.90
CA LEU A 106 -2.72 -4.64 -2.26
C LEU A 106 -1.49 -3.91 -1.70
N VAL A 107 -0.64 -3.38 -2.57
CA VAL A 107 0.59 -2.70 -2.18
C VAL A 107 0.35 -1.19 -2.24
N SER A 108 0.57 -0.49 -1.13
CA SER A 108 0.41 0.96 -1.01
C SER A 108 1.67 1.58 -0.42
N SER A 109 2.11 2.72 -0.94
CA SER A 109 3.28 3.41 -0.38
C SER A 109 3.06 3.89 1.07
N GLY A 110 1.81 4.15 1.47
CA GLY A 110 1.45 4.58 2.82
C GLY A 110 0.41 3.67 3.47
N THR A 111 0.32 3.72 4.80
CA THR A 111 -0.58 2.92 5.63
C THR A 111 -2.05 3.25 5.40
N ILE A 112 -2.91 2.21 5.31
CA ILE A 112 -4.36 2.30 5.14
C ILE A 112 -5.06 2.09 6.49
N LEU A 113 -4.75 0.99 7.17
CA LEU A 113 -5.37 0.55 8.42
C LEU A 113 -4.66 1.08 9.67
N HIS A 114 -3.45 1.64 9.56
CA HIS A 114 -2.70 2.16 10.70
C HIS A 114 -2.63 3.70 10.71
N PRO A 115 -3.73 4.44 10.98
CA PRO A 115 -3.66 5.87 11.15
C PRO A 115 -2.99 6.22 12.50
N PHE A 116 -2.43 7.43 12.58
CA PHE A 116 -1.81 7.94 13.80
C PHE A 116 -2.08 9.45 13.94
N TRP A 117 -2.20 9.92 15.18
CA TRP A 117 -2.64 11.30 15.48
C TRP A 117 -1.68 12.36 14.96
N LEU A 118 -0.38 12.06 15.00
CA LEU A 118 0.67 13.00 14.63
C LEU A 118 1.05 12.95 13.13
N ASP A 119 0.14 12.50 12.26
CA ASP A 119 0.31 12.65 10.79
C ASP A 119 -0.02 14.07 10.33
N PHE A 120 0.78 15.04 10.78
CA PHE A 120 0.58 16.46 10.48
C PHE A 120 0.61 16.77 8.98
N THR A 121 1.42 16.02 8.22
CA THR A 121 1.54 16.20 6.77
C THR A 121 0.31 15.73 6.00
N ARG A 122 -0.50 14.86 6.62
CA ARG A 122 -1.66 14.20 6.01
C ARG A 122 -1.33 13.69 4.61
N ASP A 123 -0.16 13.08 4.50
CA ASP A 123 0.43 12.73 3.20
C ASP A 123 0.01 11.32 2.75
N ARG A 124 -0.54 10.53 3.67
CA ARG A 124 -1.00 9.15 3.44
C ARG A 124 -2.52 9.12 3.39
N TRP A 125 -3.11 7.93 3.38
CA TRP A 125 -4.55 7.70 3.47
C TRP A 125 -5.25 8.45 4.62
N THR A 126 -4.56 8.78 5.71
CA THR A 126 -5.07 9.64 6.79
C THR A 126 -5.53 11.02 6.29
N GLY A 127 -4.89 11.56 5.25
CA GLY A 127 -5.30 12.81 4.60
C GLY A 127 -6.44 12.68 3.61
N PHE A 128 -6.82 11.45 3.26
CA PHE A 128 -7.83 11.13 2.25
C PHE A 128 -8.87 10.16 2.80
N PRO A 129 -9.58 10.53 3.89
CA PRO A 129 -10.50 9.62 4.57
C PRO A 129 -11.63 9.14 3.66
N ALA A 130 -12.14 9.98 2.75
CA ALA A 130 -13.18 9.58 1.80
C ALA A 130 -12.71 8.49 0.83
N GLU A 131 -11.47 8.57 0.35
CA GLU A 131 -10.88 7.52 -0.50
C GLU A 131 -10.63 6.23 0.27
N ARG A 132 -10.19 6.33 1.53
CA ARG A 132 -10.08 5.16 2.41
C ARG A 132 -11.44 4.51 2.65
N GLU A 133 -12.48 5.28 2.92
CA GLU A 133 -13.85 4.75 3.07
C GLU A 133 -14.34 4.10 1.77
N ARG A 134 -14.08 4.71 0.60
CA ARG A 134 -14.41 4.12 -0.71
C ARG A 134 -13.75 2.75 -0.90
N LEU A 135 -12.48 2.60 -0.50
CA LEU A 135 -11.80 1.31 -0.54
C LEU A 135 -12.47 0.30 0.40
N LEU A 136 -12.64 0.65 1.68
CA LEU A 136 -13.20 -0.25 2.69
C LEU A 136 -14.63 -0.66 2.38
N GLU A 137 -15.43 0.27 1.86
CA GLU A 137 -16.78 0.03 1.35
C GLU A 137 -16.75 -1.01 0.23
N PHE A 138 -15.94 -0.79 -0.80
CA PHE A 138 -15.85 -1.72 -1.93
C PHE A 138 -15.44 -3.12 -1.47
N LEU A 139 -14.41 -3.22 -0.61
CA LEU A 139 -13.96 -4.50 -0.07
C LEU A 139 -15.06 -5.23 0.72
N ALA A 140 -15.85 -4.50 1.52
CA ALA A 140 -16.92 -5.09 2.33
C ALA A 140 -18.18 -5.45 1.50
N VAL A 141 -18.54 -4.60 0.53
CA VAL A 141 -19.71 -4.82 -0.34
C VAL A 141 -19.49 -5.99 -1.30
N HIS A 142 -18.28 -6.09 -1.85
CA HIS A 142 -17.91 -7.18 -2.76
C HIS A 142 -17.31 -8.40 -2.04
N GLU A 143 -17.30 -8.39 -0.70
CA GLU A 143 -16.83 -9.50 0.12
C GLU A 143 -15.46 -10.01 -0.31
N ILE A 144 -14.49 -9.10 -0.45
CA ILE A 144 -13.17 -9.45 -0.96
C ILE A 144 -12.40 -10.28 0.08
N GLU A 145 -12.11 -11.52 -0.27
CA GLU A 145 -11.43 -12.49 0.59
C GLU A 145 -9.95 -12.64 0.24
N GLY A 146 -9.16 -13.15 1.20
CA GLY A 146 -7.75 -13.45 0.98
C GLY A 146 -6.84 -12.22 0.82
N LEU A 147 -7.35 -11.01 1.06
CA LEU A 147 -6.60 -9.76 0.89
C LEU A 147 -5.63 -9.49 2.04
N ARG A 148 -4.40 -9.12 1.71
CA ARG A 148 -3.39 -8.54 2.61
C ARG A 148 -2.87 -7.25 2.00
N ILE A 149 -2.62 -6.26 2.84
CA ILE A 149 -2.15 -4.93 2.45
C ILE A 149 -0.68 -4.83 2.83
N LEU A 150 0.18 -4.51 1.86
CA LEU A 150 1.61 -4.27 2.10
C LEU A 150 1.87 -2.77 2.05
N THR A 151 2.51 -2.25 3.08
CA THR A 151 2.69 -0.80 3.25
C THR A 151 4.12 -0.42 3.67
N GLY A 152 4.45 0.86 3.49
CA GLY A 152 5.73 1.44 3.87
C GLY A 152 5.61 2.87 4.39
N ASP A 153 6.68 3.66 4.20
CA ASP A 153 6.77 5.11 4.47
C ASP A 153 6.63 5.56 5.94
N LEU A 154 6.20 4.68 6.86
CA LEU A 154 5.97 5.04 8.26
C LEU A 154 7.25 5.14 9.11
N HIS A 155 8.37 4.61 8.61
CA HIS A 155 9.62 4.45 9.35
C HIS A 155 9.40 3.71 10.70
N SER A 156 8.48 2.76 10.69
CA SER A 156 8.29 1.72 11.71
C SER A 156 7.69 0.48 11.06
N ALA A 157 7.86 -0.66 11.69
CA ALA A 157 7.16 -1.88 11.30
C ALA A 157 5.93 -2.10 12.16
N HIS A 158 4.90 -2.71 11.58
CA HIS A 158 3.72 -3.15 12.31
C HIS A 158 2.99 -4.26 11.57
N ALA A 159 2.13 -4.95 12.32
CA ALA A 159 1.08 -5.79 11.76
C ALA A 159 -0.25 -5.38 12.41
N VAL A 160 -1.25 -5.14 11.57
CA VAL A 160 -2.61 -4.81 11.99
C VAL A 160 -3.56 -5.80 11.35
N SER A 161 -4.49 -6.33 12.13
CA SER A 161 -5.66 -7.05 11.63
C SER A 161 -6.92 -6.24 11.85
N ALA A 162 -7.90 -6.43 10.99
CA ALA A 162 -9.27 -5.96 11.14
C ALA A 162 -10.22 -6.95 10.48
N GLU A 163 -11.52 -6.78 10.71
CA GLU A 163 -12.56 -7.53 10.02
C GLU A 163 -13.43 -6.58 9.21
N LEU A 164 -13.61 -6.85 7.92
CA LEU A 164 -14.61 -6.20 7.10
C LEU A 164 -16.00 -6.55 7.61
N ARG A 165 -16.86 -5.55 7.76
CA ARG A 165 -18.28 -5.70 8.10
C ARG A 165 -19.09 -5.71 6.83
N CYS A 166 -19.36 -6.90 6.30
CA CYS A 166 -20.06 -7.06 5.03
C CYS A 166 -21.58 -6.84 5.21
N PRO A 167 -22.29 -6.29 4.21
CA PRO A 167 -23.74 -6.14 4.25
C PRO A 167 -24.50 -7.46 4.46
N SER A 168 -23.96 -8.59 3.99
CA SER A 168 -24.52 -9.93 4.23
C SER A 168 -24.48 -10.39 5.70
N GLY A 169 -23.78 -9.65 6.56
CA GLY A 169 -23.49 -10.03 7.95
C GLY A 169 -22.16 -10.76 8.13
N ARG A 170 -21.50 -11.18 7.04
CA ARG A 170 -20.17 -11.83 7.10
C ARG A 170 -19.11 -10.90 7.70
N ARG A 171 -18.09 -11.52 8.30
CA ARG A 171 -16.89 -10.87 8.82
C ARG A 171 -15.68 -11.46 8.13
N ILE A 172 -14.99 -10.64 7.34
CA ILE A 172 -13.86 -11.11 6.52
C ILE A 172 -12.57 -10.49 7.06
N PRO A 173 -11.58 -11.30 7.47
CA PRO A 173 -10.34 -10.79 8.01
C PRO A 173 -9.50 -10.10 6.91
N ILE A 174 -9.01 -8.91 7.22
CA ILE A 174 -8.04 -8.17 6.41
C ILE A 174 -6.82 -7.83 7.27
N TRP A 175 -5.67 -7.77 6.63
CA TRP A 175 -4.40 -7.56 7.30
C TRP A 175 -3.60 -6.47 6.62
N GLU A 176 -2.92 -5.64 7.40
CA GLU A 176 -1.91 -4.71 6.93
C GLU A 176 -0.56 -5.05 7.56
N PHE A 177 0.45 -5.19 6.72
CA PHE A 177 1.84 -5.36 7.11
C PHE A 177 2.66 -4.15 6.66
N CYS A 178 3.48 -3.64 7.56
CA CYS A 178 4.45 -2.60 7.26
C CYS A 178 5.82 -3.03 7.76
N SER A 179 6.83 -2.79 6.96
CA SER A 179 8.24 -2.97 7.35
C SER A 179 9.09 -1.85 6.78
N THR A 180 9.31 -0.83 7.60
CA THR A 180 10.24 0.28 7.32
C THR A 180 10.84 0.80 8.62
N PRO A 181 12.02 1.44 8.60
CA PRO A 181 12.94 1.57 7.47
C PRO A 181 14.00 0.45 7.48
N PHE A 182 14.63 0.16 6.34
CA PHE A 182 15.79 -0.73 6.31
C PHE A 182 17.08 -0.04 6.81
N GLU A 183 17.29 1.22 6.43
CA GLU A 183 18.54 1.97 6.72
C GLU A 183 18.33 3.40 7.25
N GLN A 184 17.09 3.83 7.49
CA GLN A 184 16.80 5.17 7.99
C GLN A 184 16.50 5.18 9.50
N THR A 185 16.46 6.39 10.08
CA THR A 185 16.03 6.56 11.47
C THR A 185 14.52 6.34 11.58
N SER A 186 14.12 5.53 12.56
CA SER A 186 12.70 5.30 12.81
C SER A 186 12.01 6.55 13.35
N MET A 187 10.75 6.71 12.99
CA MET A 187 9.94 7.84 13.44
C MET A 187 9.20 7.51 14.74
N PHE A 188 9.43 8.31 15.78
CA PHE A 188 8.74 8.16 17.08
C PHE A 188 7.23 8.42 16.96
N ILE A 189 6.79 9.27 16.03
CA ILE A 189 5.38 9.67 15.87
C ILE A 189 4.43 8.52 15.53
N SER A 190 4.94 7.41 14.98
CA SER A 190 4.17 6.18 14.76
C SER A 190 3.68 5.52 16.05
N ASN A 191 4.14 5.98 17.23
CA ASN A 191 3.60 5.58 18.53
C ASN A 191 2.16 6.02 18.75
N THR A 192 1.72 7.09 18.08
CA THR A 192 0.38 7.67 18.25
C THR A 192 -0.71 6.99 17.41
N TYR A 193 -0.53 5.69 17.16
CA TYR A 193 -1.56 4.87 16.54
C TYR A 193 -2.88 5.00 17.28
N HIS A 194 -3.95 5.07 16.50
CA HIS A 194 -5.30 4.91 17.01
C HIS A 194 -6.07 3.96 16.07
N PRO A 195 -6.99 3.15 16.61
CA PRO A 195 -7.88 2.36 15.77
C PRO A 195 -8.65 3.26 14.80
N LEU A 196 -8.75 2.80 13.56
CA LEU A 196 -9.53 3.42 12.52
C LEU A 196 -11.02 3.25 12.82
N PHE A 197 -11.75 4.36 12.83
CA PHE A 197 -13.20 4.35 12.95
C PHE A 197 -13.84 4.40 11.57
N SER A 198 -14.46 3.29 11.16
CA SER A 198 -15.25 3.17 9.93
C SER A 198 -16.39 2.19 10.17
N LYS A 199 -17.54 2.40 9.52
CA LYS A 199 -18.68 1.47 9.59
C LYS A 199 -18.39 0.14 8.87
N TRP A 200 -17.39 0.11 8.00
CA TRP A 200 -17.03 -1.05 7.17
C TRP A 200 -16.01 -1.97 7.81
N ILE A 201 -15.41 -1.60 8.94
CA ILE A 201 -14.45 -2.45 9.66
C ILE A 201 -14.80 -2.59 11.14
N GLY A 202 -14.35 -3.69 11.74
CA GLY A 202 -14.47 -3.97 13.15
C GLY A 202 -13.28 -4.77 13.66
N ASN A 203 -13.28 -5.06 14.97
CA ASN A 203 -12.34 -5.96 15.62
C ASN A 203 -10.86 -5.66 15.31
N GLN A 204 -10.53 -4.39 15.12
CA GLN A 204 -9.19 -3.99 14.73
C GLN A 204 -8.19 -4.21 15.87
N ARG A 205 -7.06 -4.87 15.56
CA ARG A 205 -6.00 -5.17 16.51
C ARG A 205 -4.64 -4.86 15.90
N ARG A 206 -3.83 -4.09 16.63
CA ARG A 206 -2.40 -3.94 16.32
C ARG A 206 -1.62 -5.00 17.08
N LEU A 207 -1.08 -5.99 16.36
CA LEU A 207 -0.42 -7.15 16.93
C LEU A 207 0.96 -6.80 17.48
N PHE A 208 1.70 -6.02 16.71
CA PHE A 208 2.95 -5.43 17.16
C PHE A 208 3.21 -4.11 16.44
N ARG A 209 4.14 -3.35 17.02
CA ARG A 209 4.80 -2.23 16.37
C ARG A 209 6.26 -2.21 16.80
N GLN A 210 7.17 -2.01 15.86
CA GLN A 210 8.60 -2.07 16.09
C GLN A 210 9.32 -0.88 15.44
N THR A 211 10.19 -0.23 16.22
CA THR A 211 11.19 0.74 15.75
C THR A 211 12.54 0.06 15.56
N GLY A 212 13.43 0.75 14.87
CA GLY A 212 14.73 0.26 14.46
C GLY A 212 14.75 -0.07 12.98
N GLN A 213 15.95 -0.31 12.46
CA GLN A 213 16.11 -0.89 11.13
C GLN A 213 15.38 -2.22 11.09
N ASN A 214 14.67 -2.52 10.01
CA ASN A 214 13.95 -3.78 9.90
C ASN A 214 13.72 -4.20 8.45
N PHE A 215 13.45 -5.50 8.29
CA PHE A 215 12.86 -6.05 7.08
C PHE A 215 11.85 -7.13 7.45
N GLY A 216 10.77 -7.16 6.68
CA GLY A 216 9.66 -8.07 6.83
C GLY A 216 9.68 -9.11 5.72
N VAL A 217 9.30 -10.33 6.06
CA VAL A 217 9.15 -11.43 5.10
C VAL A 217 7.71 -11.93 5.19
N VAL A 218 6.98 -11.79 4.09
CA VAL A 218 5.69 -12.46 3.91
C VAL A 218 5.97 -13.81 3.24
N ARG A 219 5.54 -14.90 3.88
CA ARG A 219 5.58 -16.24 3.30
C ARG A 219 4.16 -16.71 3.05
N VAL A 220 3.91 -17.19 1.84
CA VAL A 220 2.66 -17.85 1.45
C VAL A 220 2.96 -19.31 1.25
N ASP A 221 2.23 -20.16 1.98
CA ASP A 221 2.23 -21.60 1.80
C ASP A 221 0.97 -21.99 1.03
N PHE A 222 1.15 -22.43 -0.21
CA PHE A 222 0.07 -22.86 -1.10
C PHE A 222 -0.28 -24.34 -0.96
N ASP A 223 0.53 -25.11 -0.21
CA ASP A 223 0.26 -26.53 0.02
C ASP A 223 -0.80 -26.73 1.12
N SER A 224 -1.13 -25.68 1.88
CA SER A 224 -2.24 -25.67 2.83
C SER A 224 -3.56 -25.25 2.17
N SER A 225 -4.69 -25.75 2.69
CA SER A 225 -6.04 -25.39 2.24
C SER A 225 -6.89 -24.89 3.42
N PRO A 226 -7.18 -23.57 3.54
CA PRO A 226 -6.76 -22.50 2.63
C PRO A 226 -5.25 -22.19 2.71
N PRO A 227 -4.67 -21.48 1.71
CA PRO A 227 -3.26 -21.07 1.76
C PRO A 227 -2.94 -20.25 3.00
N ARG A 228 -1.83 -20.57 3.66
CA ARG A 228 -1.42 -19.94 4.91
C ARG A 228 -0.46 -18.80 4.62
N VAL A 229 -0.80 -17.60 5.06
CA VAL A 229 0.05 -16.41 4.91
C VAL A 229 0.61 -16.00 6.26
N THR A 230 1.94 -15.93 6.36
CA THR A 230 2.65 -15.52 7.57
C THR A 230 3.52 -14.30 7.33
N PHE A 231 3.61 -13.41 8.32
CA PHE A 231 4.49 -12.26 8.31
C PHE A 231 5.52 -12.34 9.43
N SER A 232 6.80 -12.40 9.07
CA SER A 232 7.92 -12.40 10.01
C SER A 232 8.66 -11.07 9.93
N LEU A 233 9.03 -10.50 11.08
CA LEU A 233 9.82 -9.28 11.14
C LEU A 233 11.19 -9.55 11.74
N ARG A 234 12.25 -9.16 11.03
CA ARG A 234 13.58 -9.00 11.61
C ARG A 234 13.86 -7.53 11.83
N TYR A 235 14.33 -7.18 13.02
CA TYR A 235 14.61 -5.79 13.39
C TYR A 235 15.91 -5.66 14.16
N ASN A 236 16.53 -4.49 14.06
CA ASN A 236 17.75 -4.12 14.75
C ASN A 236 17.52 -2.83 15.53
N ARG A 237 17.79 -2.90 16.84
CA ARG A 237 17.86 -1.74 17.74
C ARG A 237 19.26 -1.63 18.35
N ASP A 238 19.79 -2.76 18.78
CA ASP A 238 21.16 -2.94 19.28
C ASP A 238 21.79 -4.21 18.67
N ASP A 239 20.96 -5.24 18.43
CA ASP A 239 21.29 -6.47 17.69
C ASP A 239 20.04 -6.96 16.91
N TRP A 240 20.26 -7.79 15.90
CA TRP A 240 19.21 -8.35 15.04
C TRP A 240 18.38 -9.40 15.76
N LYS A 241 17.09 -9.12 15.91
CA LYS A 241 16.10 -10.02 16.52
C LYS A 241 14.99 -10.34 15.54
N THR A 242 14.31 -11.45 15.78
CA THR A 242 13.15 -11.89 15.01
C THR A 242 11.93 -11.93 15.91
N LEU A 243 10.84 -11.28 15.51
CA LEU A 243 9.56 -11.42 16.21
C LEU A 243 8.90 -12.76 15.86
N PRO A 244 8.08 -13.34 16.76
CA PRO A 244 7.22 -14.46 16.41
C PRO A 244 6.41 -14.15 15.15
N PRO A 245 6.32 -15.07 14.17
CA PRO A 245 5.56 -14.84 12.96
C PRO A 245 4.08 -14.56 13.27
N VAL A 246 3.52 -13.56 12.60
CA VAL A 246 2.07 -13.34 12.59
C VAL A 246 1.47 -14.27 11.55
N ASP A 247 0.59 -15.17 12.01
CA ASP A 247 -0.22 -16.02 11.15
C ASP A 247 -1.55 -15.33 10.83
N THR A 248 -2.01 -15.47 9.59
CA THR A 248 -3.26 -14.86 9.11
C THR A 248 -4.32 -15.87 8.70
N ALA A 249 -4.05 -17.16 8.94
CA ALA A 249 -5.05 -18.22 8.84
C ALA A 249 -6.17 -18.02 9.88
#